data_AF-A0A810L489-F1
#
_entry.id   AF-A0A810L489-F1
#
_cell.length_a   1.000
_cell.length_b   1.000
_cell.length_c   1.000
_cell.angle_alpha   90.00
_cell.angle_beta   90.00
_cell.angle_gamma   90.00
#
_symmetry.space_group_name_H-M   'P 1'
#
loop_
_entity.id
_entity.type
_entity.pdbx_description
1 polymer ?
#
loop_
_entity_poly.entity_id
_entity_poly.type
_entity_poly.pdbx_seq_one_letter_code
_entity_poly.pdbx_strand_id
1 'polypeptide(L)' 'MGDYVMNEREAFEAMSKFLWKFANRAGDDLLTLLGDIAIEADGQPTDLAAWSDWMECVSATVEKNPKT' A
#
# COMPACT_ATOMS: atom_id res chain seq x y z
N MET A 1 5.21 12.77 8.81
CA MET A 1 4.35 12.09 7.82
C MET A 1 4.61 12.76 6.48
N GLY A 2 4.88 11.99 5.42
CA GLY A 2 5.06 12.54 4.09
C GLY A 2 3.71 12.86 3.48
N ASP A 3 3.52 14.09 3.00
CA ASP A 3 2.32 14.48 2.26
C ASP A 3 2.49 14.05 0.79
N TYR A 4 1.87 12.94 0.44
CA TYR A 4 1.89 12.41 -0.93
C TYR A 4 0.67 12.89 -1.70
N VAL A 5 0.88 13.56 -2.84
CA VAL A 5 -0.18 13.88 -3.81
C VAL A 5 -0.07 12.89 -4.96
N MET A 6 -1.08 12.02 -5.11
CA MET A 6 -1.15 11.02 -6.17
C MET A 6 -2.27 11.33 -7.14
N ASN A 7 -2.00 11.20 -8.44
CA ASN A 7 -3.07 11.08 -9.42
C ASN A 7 -3.68 9.67 -9.41
N GLU A 8 -4.81 9.50 -10.09
CA GLU A 8 -5.57 8.24 -10.13
C GLU A 8 -4.72 7.04 -10.59
N ARG A 9 -3.81 7.26 -11.55
CA ARG A 9 -2.91 6.24 -12.07
C ARG A 9 -1.87 5.82 -11.03
N GLU A 10 -1.28 6.78 -10.32
CA GLU A 10 -0.30 6.51 -9.26
C GLU A 10 -0.93 5.78 -8.08
N ALA A 11 -2.15 6.16 -7.68
CA ALA A 11 -2.89 5.45 -6.64
C ALA A 11 -3.16 3.99 -7.05
N PHE A 12 -3.58 3.76 -8.29
CA PHE A 12 -3.83 2.41 -8.80
C PHE A 12 -2.55 1.56 -8.90
N GLU A 13 -1.44 2.16 -9.34
CA GLU A 13 -0.14 1.49 -9.40
C GLU A 13 0.39 1.15 -8.00
N ALA A 14 0.21 2.05 -7.01
CA ALA A 14 0.58 1.78 -5.62
C ALA A 14 -0.23 0.59 -5.05
N MET A 15 -1.54 0.58 -5.27
CA MET A 15 -2.41 -0.54 -4.89
C MET A 15 -1.97 -1.86 -5.54
N SER A 16 -1.69 -1.85 -6.85
CA SER A 16 -1.29 -3.05 -7.58
C SER A 16 0.02 -3.63 -7.04
N LYS A 17 1.02 -2.77 -6.77
CA LYS A 17 2.31 -3.18 -6.18
C LYS A 17 2.15 -3.75 -4.78
N PHE A 18 1.28 -3.15 -3.97
CA PHE A 18 0.99 -3.61 -2.62
C PHE A 18 0.39 -5.02 -2.63
N LEU A 19 -0.62 -5.28 -3.47
CA LEU A 19 -1.21 -6.61 -3.64
C LEU A 19 -0.18 -7.66 -4.07
N TRP A 20 0.70 -7.32 -5.02
CA TRP A 20 1.78 -8.21 -5.46
C TRP A 20 2.79 -8.53 -4.35
N LYS A 21 3.23 -7.52 -3.58
CA LYS A 21 4.13 -7.74 -2.44
C LYS A 21 3.49 -8.67 -1.41
N PHE A 22 2.21 -8.46 -1.10
CA PHE A 22 1.50 -9.28 -0.13
C PHE A 22 1.30 -10.71 -0.63
N ALA A 23 0.86 -10.91 -1.86
CA ALA A 23 0.69 -12.24 -2.46
C ALA A 23 2.00 -13.04 -2.43
N ASN A 24 3.15 -12.39 -2.65
CA ASN A 24 4.46 -13.02 -2.52
C ASN A 24 4.81 -13.44 -1.07
N ARG A 25 4.25 -12.77 -0.07
CA ARG A 25 4.47 -13.06 1.37
C ARG A 25 3.50 -14.13 1.90
N ALA A 26 2.24 -14.07 1.48
CA ALA A 26 1.13 -14.82 2.08
C ALA A 26 0.57 -15.97 1.19
N GLY A 27 0.91 -16.02 -0.09
CA GLY A 27 0.28 -16.96 -1.04
C GLY A 27 -1.10 -16.50 -1.49
N ASP A 28 -1.99 -17.44 -1.81
CA ASP A 28 -3.30 -17.21 -2.47
C ASP A 28 -4.43 -16.67 -1.56
N ASP A 29 -4.14 -16.11 -0.38
CA ASP A 29 -5.19 -15.77 0.60
C ASP A 29 -5.56 -14.28 0.65
N LEU A 30 -6.56 -13.91 -0.15
CA LEU A 30 -7.13 -12.55 -0.23
C LEU A 30 -7.93 -12.15 1.01
N LEU A 31 -8.50 -13.10 1.76
CA LEU A 31 -9.29 -12.78 2.98
C LEU A 31 -8.37 -12.38 4.14
N THR A 32 -7.22 -13.04 4.25
CA THR A 32 -6.16 -12.65 5.20
C THR A 32 -5.66 -11.24 4.91
N LEU A 33 -5.50 -10.86 3.63
CA LEU A 33 -5.15 -9.50 3.22
C LEU A 33 -6.16 -8.44 3.70
N LEU A 34 -7.45 -8.69 3.52
CA LEU A 34 -8.49 -7.74 3.91
C LEU A 34 -8.54 -7.54 5.43
N GLY A 35 -8.18 -8.57 6.22
CA GLY A 35 -8.02 -8.47 7.67
C GLY A 35 -6.82 -7.62 8.07
N ASP A 36 -5.65 -7.84 7.49
CA ASP A 36 -4.40 -7.16 7.86
C ASP A 36 -4.41 -5.65 7.57
N ILE A 37 -5.14 -5.22 6.54
CA ILE A 37 -5.26 -3.80 6.15
C ILE A 37 -6.50 -3.10 6.70
N ALA A 38 -7.34 -3.80 7.46
CA ALA A 38 -8.51 -3.18 8.06
C ALA A 38 -8.06 -2.07 9.02
N ILE A 39 -8.71 -0.91 8.91
CA ILE A 39 -8.50 0.21 9.83
C ILE A 39 -9.39 -0.01 11.04
N GLU A 40 -8.77 -0.10 12.21
CA GLU A 40 -9.43 -0.29 13.48
C GLU A 40 -10.06 1.00 13.99
N ALA A 41 -10.85 0.90 15.06
CA ALA A 41 -11.59 2.04 15.63
C ALA A 41 -10.68 3.20 16.12
N ASP A 42 -9.40 2.94 16.32
CA ASP A 42 -8.38 3.93 16.68
C ASP A 42 -7.73 4.64 15.47
N GLY A 43 -8.15 4.29 14.25
CA GLY A 43 -7.63 4.84 13.00
C GLY A 43 -6.28 4.24 12.58
N GLN A 44 -5.80 3.20 13.24
CA GLN A 44 -4.60 2.45 12.87
C GLN A 44 -4.95 1.21 12.04
N PRO A 45 -4.04 0.78 11.14
CA PRO A 45 -4.17 -0.50 10.47
C PRO A 45 -3.96 -1.66 11.44
N THR A 46 -4.65 -2.77 11.19
CA THR A 46 -4.60 -4.00 12.00
C THR A 46 -3.18 -4.57 12.08
N ASP A 47 -2.42 -4.56 10.97
CA ASP A 47 -1.00 -4.93 10.91
C ASP A 47 -0.12 -3.74 10.48
N LEU A 48 0.77 -3.33 11.37
CA LEU A 48 1.76 -2.28 11.10
C LEU A 48 2.78 -2.68 10.02
N ALA A 49 3.05 -3.97 9.83
CA ALA A 49 3.94 -4.45 8.76
C ALA A 49 3.26 -4.28 7.39
N ALA A 50 1.99 -4.64 7.27
CA ALA A 50 1.19 -4.40 6.05
C ALA A 50 1.12 -2.89 5.72
N TRP A 51 1.01 -2.04 6.73
CA TRP A 51 1.06 -0.59 6.54
C TRP A 51 2.41 -0.08 6.03
N SER A 52 3.52 -0.59 6.58
CA SER A 52 4.87 -0.26 6.09
C SER A 52 5.02 -0.64 4.61
N ASP A 53 4.55 -1.84 4.24
CA ASP A 53 4.57 -2.32 2.86
C ASP A 53 3.76 -1.42 1.91
N TRP A 54 2.59 -0.94 2.36
CA TRP A 54 1.77 0.04 1.63
C TRP A 54 2.51 1.37 1.42
N MET A 55 3.08 1.94 2.49
CA MET A 55 3.82 3.21 2.41
C MET A 55 5.04 3.12 1.50
N GLU A 56 5.73 1.98 1.45
CA GLU A 56 6.80 1.73 0.49
C GLU A 56 6.29 1.70 -0.95
N CYS A 57 5.13 1.08 -1.20
CA CYS A 57 4.52 1.05 -2.54
C CYS A 57 4.09 2.44 -3.01
N VAL A 58 3.52 3.24 -2.11
CA VAL A 58 3.21 4.67 -2.35
C VAL A 58 4.47 5.44 -2.70
N SER A 59 5.51 5.36 -1.87
CA SER A 59 6.80 6.04 -2.08
C SER A 59 7.46 5.63 -3.40
N ALA A 60 7.39 4.35 -3.78
CA ALA A 60 7.95 3.84 -5.03
C ALA A 60 7.13 4.20 -6.29
N THR A 61 5.96 4.82 -6.12
CA THR A 61 5.02 5.14 -7.21
C THR A 61 4.83 6.64 -7.39
N VAL A 62 4.85 7.41 -6.30
CA VAL A 62 4.89 8.88 -6.34
C VAL A 62 6.24 9.31 -6.93
N GLU A 63 6.19 9.61 -8.24
CA GLU A 63 7.24 10.09 -9.14
C GLU A 63 8.61 9.36 -9.18
N LYS A 64 8.67 8.35 -10.07
CA LYS A 64 9.78 8.17 -11.04
C LYS A 64 9.56 9.02 -12.31
N ASN A 65 9.02 10.24 -12.18
CA ASN A 65 8.67 11.13 -13.28
C ASN A 65 9.64 12.34 -13.29
N PRO A 66 10.61 12.43 -14.22
CA PRO A 66 11.54 13.54 -14.27
C PRO A 66 10.87 14.77 -14.90
N LYS A 67 10.05 15.51 -14.15
CA LYS A 67 9.63 16.88 -14.50
C LYS A 67 9.44 17.76 -13.27
N THR A 68 10.56 18.26 -12.76
CA THR A 68 10.75 19.67 -12.40
C THR A 68 12.12 20.09 -12.89
#